data_AF-A0A7H4N2E0-F1
#
_entry.id   AF-A0A7H4N2E0-F1
#
_cell.length_a   1.000
_cell.length_b   1.000
_cell.length_c   1.000
_cell.angle_alpha   90.00
_cell.angle_beta   90.00
_cell.angle_gamma   90.00
#
_symmetry.space_group_name_H-M   'P 1'
#
loop_
_entity.id
_entity.type
_entity.pdbx_description
1 polymer ?
#
loop_
_entity_poly.entity_id
_entity_poly.type
_entity_poly.pdbx_seq_one_letter_code
_entity_poly.pdbx_strand_id
1 'polypeptide(L)'
;MSAWRLPLVVQLRDGQVAVLESFDVNNAVGVRFVKELALLSYCPLETLLPEIEKTIAFRPSAPERDIRTESYLARFQPDWLRKIVLKDIRPYLHVMLASFAINVLALSGILFSMQVYDRVIPAQSYPTLYVLFSGVLLAAVFAFVLKIMRGHVTDLLGKRGDIRVSDRVFGHALRLKNSAVPRSTGSFISQIRELEQVREMMTSTMMTIVADLPFFLLFQVVLFIVSPWLSWIAPVATILMILPGLLLQRKLAAAGQ
;
A
#
# COMPACT_ATOMS: atom_id res chain seq x y z
N MET A 1 24.72 37.82 -18.38
CA MET A 1 23.26 37.77 -18.62
C MET A 1 22.69 36.59 -17.85
N SER A 2 21.61 36.80 -17.09
CA SER A 2 21.06 35.81 -16.15
C SER A 2 20.70 34.48 -16.84
N ALA A 3 21.11 33.36 -16.24
CA ALA A 3 20.92 31.96 -16.70
C ALA A 3 19.45 31.50 -16.89
N TRP A 4 18.50 32.43 -16.84
CA TRP A 4 17.06 32.20 -16.80
C TRP A 4 16.38 32.10 -18.19
N ARG A 5 17.16 32.04 -19.28
CA ARG A 5 16.61 32.02 -20.65
C ARG A 5 17.12 30.86 -21.52
N LEU A 6 17.80 29.89 -20.92
CA LEU A 6 18.18 28.64 -21.55
C LEU A 6 17.05 27.61 -21.32
N PRO A 7 16.79 26.68 -22.26
CA PRO A 7 17.48 26.50 -23.53
C PRO A 7 17.08 27.54 -24.60
N LEU A 8 18.07 28.04 -25.33
CA LEU A 8 17.89 29.00 -26.43
C LEU A 8 18.23 28.30 -27.74
N VAL A 9 17.36 28.37 -28.74
CA VAL A 9 17.65 27.79 -30.05
C VAL A 9 18.12 28.88 -30.99
N VAL A 10 19.23 28.61 -31.67
CA VAL A 10 19.95 29.57 -32.48
C VAL A 10 20.18 28.97 -33.85
N GLN A 11 19.92 29.76 -34.89
CA GLN A 11 20.23 29.42 -36.27
C GLN A 11 21.52 30.13 -36.67
N LEU A 12 22.50 29.34 -37.11
CA LEU A 12 23.78 29.81 -37.63
C LEU A 12 23.65 30.15 -39.12
N ARG A 13 24.53 31.02 -39.61
CA ARG A 13 24.57 31.46 -41.03
C ARG A 13 24.69 30.31 -42.04
N ASP A 14 25.28 29.19 -41.64
CA ASP A 14 25.39 27.98 -42.46
C ASP A 14 24.09 27.16 -42.53
N GLY A 15 22.98 27.72 -42.04
CA GLY A 15 21.67 27.06 -41.98
C GLY A 15 21.56 25.98 -40.90
N GLN A 16 22.60 25.79 -40.09
CA GLN A 16 22.58 24.84 -38.97
C GLN A 16 21.82 25.40 -37.77
N VAL A 17 21.06 24.54 -37.10
CA VAL A 17 20.35 24.88 -35.88
C VAL A 17 21.11 24.29 -34.69
N ALA A 18 21.30 25.11 -33.67
CA ALA A 18 22.04 24.81 -32.47
C ALA A 18 21.20 25.16 -31.24
N VAL A 19 21.29 24.35 -30.19
CA VAL A 19 20.62 24.58 -28.92
C VAL A 19 21.69 24.96 -27.90
N LEU A 20 21.56 26.15 -27.30
CA LEU A 20 22.38 26.59 -26.19
C LEU A 20 21.77 26.04 -24.90
N GLU A 21 22.50 25.18 -24.20
CA GLU A 21 22.01 24.46 -23.01
C GLU A 21 22.63 24.99 -21.71
N SER A 22 23.89 25.44 -21.74
CA SER A 22 24.59 25.92 -20.56
C SER A 22 25.43 27.16 -20.86
N PHE A 23 25.60 28.01 -19.85
CA PHE A 23 26.47 29.17 -19.90
C PHE A 23 27.44 29.06 -18.72
N ASP A 24 28.74 28.98 -19.02
CA ASP A 24 29.78 28.85 -18.00
C ASP A 24 30.29 30.23 -17.55
N VAL A 25 30.83 30.31 -16.34
CA VAL A 25 31.37 31.54 -15.71
C VAL A 25 32.52 32.12 -16.54
N ASN A 26 33.21 31.27 -17.33
CA ASN A 26 34.30 31.63 -18.23
C ASN A 26 33.85 32.06 -19.64
N ASN A 27 32.59 32.48 -19.82
CA ASN A 27 32.04 32.96 -21.10
C ASN A 27 32.01 31.90 -22.23
N ALA A 28 32.12 30.63 -21.87
CA ALA A 28 31.95 29.49 -22.77
C ALA A 28 30.48 29.04 -22.76
N VAL A 29 29.95 28.71 -23.93
CA VAL A 29 28.56 28.27 -24.10
C VAL A 29 28.56 26.80 -24.51
N GLY A 30 27.79 25.99 -23.80
CA GLY A 30 27.51 24.61 -24.19
C GLY A 30 26.49 24.60 -25.32
N VAL A 31 26.94 24.20 -26.50
CA VAL A 31 26.14 24.15 -27.73
C VAL A 31 25.95 22.71 -28.16
N ARG A 32 24.70 22.33 -28.42
CA ARG A 32 24.34 21.07 -29.05
C ARG A 32 23.83 21.34 -30.46
N PHE A 33 24.51 20.80 -31.46
CA PHE A 33 24.09 20.93 -32.85
C PHE A 33 22.98 19.92 -33.16
N VAL A 34 21.94 20.33 -33.89
CA VAL A 34 20.80 19.45 -34.20
C VAL A 34 21.20 18.22 -35.02
N LYS A 35 22.32 18.29 -35.77
CA LYS A 35 22.87 17.12 -36.50
C LYS A 35 23.55 16.10 -35.59
N GLU A 36 24.06 16.51 -34.43
CA GLU A 36 24.80 15.68 -33.48
C GLU A 36 24.28 15.90 -32.07
N LEU A 37 23.03 15.50 -31.84
CA LEU A 37 22.35 15.58 -30.55
C LEU A 37 23.07 14.83 -29.40
N ALA A 38 24.13 14.08 -29.66
CA ALA A 38 24.87 13.35 -28.63
C ALA A 38 26.06 14.12 -28.02
N LEU A 39 26.63 15.10 -28.74
CA LEU A 39 27.81 15.84 -28.27
C LEU A 39 27.44 17.22 -27.75
N LEU A 40 27.87 17.51 -26.52
CA LEU A 40 27.93 18.87 -25.99
C LEU A 40 29.29 19.47 -26.34
N SER A 41 29.29 20.43 -27.26
CA SER A 41 30.51 21.17 -27.63
C SER A 41 30.54 22.48 -26.86
N TYR A 42 31.65 22.77 -26.19
CA TYR A 42 31.87 24.05 -25.51
C TYR A 42 32.61 24.99 -26.44
N CYS A 43 31.99 26.12 -26.78
CA CYS A 43 32.57 27.13 -27.65
C CYS A 43 32.56 28.49 -26.95
N PRO A 44 33.59 29.34 -27.14
CA PRO A 44 33.57 30.70 -26.62
C PRO A 44 32.41 31.49 -27.22
N LEU A 45 31.68 32.25 -26.39
CA LEU A 45 30.56 33.07 -26.84
C LEU A 45 30.99 34.06 -27.94
N GLU A 46 32.20 34.60 -27.84
CA GLU A 46 32.76 35.59 -28.77
C GLU A 46 32.89 35.06 -30.20
N THR A 47 33.19 33.77 -30.35
CA THR A 47 33.30 33.10 -31.66
C THR A 47 31.94 32.79 -32.26
N LEU A 48 30.94 32.51 -31.42
CA LEU A 48 29.60 32.14 -31.85
C LEU A 48 28.74 33.35 -32.22
N LEU A 49 28.83 34.46 -31.48
CA LEU A 49 28.05 35.68 -31.71
C LEU A 49 27.98 36.17 -33.17
N PRO A 50 29.09 36.22 -33.95
CA PRO A 50 29.04 36.66 -35.35
C PRO A 50 28.34 35.68 -36.30
N GLU A 51 28.28 34.39 -35.96
CA GLU A 51 27.67 33.35 -36.80
C GLU A 51 26.15 33.21 -36.58
N ILE A 52 25.61 33.85 -35.55
CA ILE A 52 24.19 33.80 -35.22
C ILE A 52 23.40 34.69 -36.18
N GLU A 53 22.50 34.08 -36.94
CA GLU A 53 21.59 34.79 -37.84
C GLU A 53 20.24 35.06 -37.16
N LYS A 54 19.72 34.07 -36.41
CA LYS A 54 18.42 34.17 -35.76
C LYS A 54 18.40 33.46 -34.42
N THR A 55 17.76 34.09 -33.44
CA THR A 55 17.64 33.54 -32.08
C THR A 55 16.17 33.35 -31.73
N ILE A 56 15.81 32.15 -31.28
CA ILE A 56 14.47 31.80 -30.83
C ILE A 56 14.54 31.36 -29.37
N ALA A 57 13.94 32.15 -28.48
CA ALA A 57 13.78 31.80 -27.08
C ALA A 57 12.47 31.03 -26.89
N PHE A 58 12.57 29.78 -26.44
CA PHE A 58 11.40 29.01 -26.05
C PHE A 58 10.96 29.46 -24.65
N ARG A 59 9.76 30.04 -24.56
CA ARG A 59 9.10 30.21 -23.26
C ARG A 59 8.46 28.87 -22.89
N PRO A 60 8.83 28.23 -21.77
CA PRO A 60 8.17 27.00 -21.33
C PRO A 60 6.68 27.31 -21.14
N SER A 61 5.80 26.62 -21.86
CA SER A 61 4.35 26.72 -21.67
C SER A 61 3.88 25.98 -20.40
N ALA A 62 4.77 25.23 -19.75
CA ALA A 62 4.59 24.64 -18.44
C ALA A 62 5.93 24.65 -17.69
N PRO A 63 5.94 24.89 -16.36
CA PRO A 63 7.15 24.82 -15.54
C PRO A 63 7.75 23.40 -15.59
N GLU A 64 9.08 23.33 -15.57
CA GLU A 64 9.88 22.10 -15.62
C GLU A 64 9.32 21.01 -14.70
N ARG A 65 9.16 19.81 -15.26
CA ARG A 65 8.75 18.63 -14.50
C ARG A 65 9.89 18.23 -13.57
N ASP A 66 9.76 18.62 -12.30
CA ASP A 66 10.63 18.20 -11.20
C ASP A 66 10.77 16.67 -11.19
N ILE A 67 12.01 16.18 -11.30
CA ILE A 67 12.39 14.76 -11.35
C ILE A 67 11.97 14.03 -10.05
N ARG A 68 11.73 14.78 -8.96
CA ARG A 68 11.08 14.24 -7.74
C ARG A 68 9.66 13.72 -7.99
N THR A 69 9.00 14.20 -9.04
CA THR A 69 7.62 13.86 -9.44
C THR A 69 7.56 12.63 -10.37
N GLU A 70 8.68 12.15 -10.90
CA GLU A 70 8.68 11.05 -11.87
C GLU A 70 8.30 9.70 -11.23
N SER A 71 8.68 9.50 -9.96
CA SER A 71 8.18 8.40 -9.14
C SER A 71 6.67 8.45 -8.88
N TYR A 72 6.01 9.57 -9.21
CA TYR A 72 4.55 9.78 -9.12
C TYR A 72 3.81 9.61 -10.45
N LEU A 73 4.52 9.46 -11.57
CA LEU A 73 3.95 9.33 -12.92
C LEU A 73 3.86 7.89 -13.43
N ALA A 74 4.24 6.89 -12.62
CA ALA A 74 4.06 5.50 -12.99
C ALA A 74 2.57 5.17 -13.20
N ARG A 75 2.24 4.63 -14.38
CA ARG A 75 0.93 4.08 -14.76
C ARG A 75 0.32 3.30 -13.59
N PHE A 76 -0.98 3.48 -13.33
CA PHE A 76 -1.71 2.76 -12.29
C PHE A 76 -1.56 1.24 -12.51
N GLN A 77 -0.64 0.62 -11.78
CA GLN A 77 -0.40 -0.81 -11.82
C GLN A 77 -1.17 -1.43 -10.64
N PRO A 78 -2.08 -2.39 -10.86
CA PRO A 78 -2.86 -3.03 -9.78
C PRO A 78 -1.98 -3.70 -8.70
N ASP A 79 -0.70 -3.90 -8.98
CA ASP A 79 0.30 -4.49 -8.07
C ASP A 79 0.85 -3.51 -7.02
N TRP A 80 0.43 -2.24 -7.01
CA TRP A 80 0.92 -1.23 -6.08
C TRP A 80 0.65 -1.61 -4.61
N LEU A 81 -0.50 -2.22 -4.33
CA LEU A 81 -0.90 -2.64 -2.99
C LEU A 81 -0.07 -3.85 -2.51
N ARG A 82 0.17 -4.82 -3.39
CA ARG A 82 1.09 -5.94 -3.14
C ARG A 82 2.51 -5.44 -2.84
N LYS A 83 3.02 -4.49 -3.63
CA LYS A 83 4.35 -3.90 -3.43
C LYS A 83 4.49 -3.11 -2.12
N ILE A 84 3.40 -2.58 -1.55
CA ILE A 84 3.44 -1.88 -0.26
C ILE A 84 3.37 -2.86 0.92
N VAL A 85 2.49 -3.87 0.84
CA VAL A 85 2.31 -4.87 1.90
C VAL A 85 3.52 -5.80 2.00
N LEU A 86 4.11 -6.21 0.87
CA LEU A 86 5.24 -7.15 0.83
C LEU A 86 6.60 -6.49 1.12
N LYS A 87 6.70 -5.15 1.12
CA LYS A 87 7.98 -4.45 1.27
C LYS A 87 8.46 -4.33 2.72
N ASP A 88 7.55 -4.35 3.69
CA ASP A 88 7.88 -4.25 5.12
C ASP A 88 7.24 -5.38 5.94
N ILE A 89 7.69 -6.63 5.79
CA ILE A 89 7.09 -7.79 6.50
C ILE A 89 7.42 -7.82 8.00
N ARG A 90 8.53 -7.19 8.41
CA ARG A 90 9.11 -7.33 9.77
C ARG A 90 8.13 -6.94 10.90
N PRO A 91 7.38 -5.83 10.79
CA PRO A 91 6.36 -5.49 11.79
C PRO A 91 5.18 -6.48 11.79
N TYR A 92 4.80 -7.01 10.63
CA TYR A 92 3.71 -7.99 10.52
C TYR A 92 4.08 -9.34 11.14
N LEU A 93 5.36 -9.71 11.18
CA LEU A 93 5.82 -10.94 11.82
C LEU A 93 5.44 -11.01 13.31
N HIS A 94 5.46 -9.87 14.01
CA HIS A 94 5.08 -9.80 15.42
C HIS A 94 3.58 -10.02 15.62
N VAL A 95 2.76 -9.44 14.73
CA VAL A 95 1.31 -9.66 14.73
C VAL A 95 0.98 -11.11 14.39
N MET A 96 1.65 -11.69 13.39
CA MET A 96 1.50 -13.10 13.04
C MET A 96 1.88 -14.02 14.21
N LEU A 97 3.00 -13.76 14.89
CA LEU A 97 3.43 -14.58 16.02
C LEU A 97 2.44 -14.47 17.20
N ALA A 98 1.93 -13.26 17.48
CA ALA A 98 0.90 -13.06 18.48
C ALA A 98 -0.41 -13.79 18.11
N SER A 99 -0.87 -13.66 16.86
CA SER A 99 -2.03 -14.41 16.35
C SER A 99 -1.82 -15.93 16.46
N PHE A 100 -0.62 -16.43 16.14
CA PHE A 100 -0.30 -17.85 16.29
C PHE A 100 -0.45 -18.31 17.74
N ALA A 101 0.17 -17.59 18.69
CA ALA A 101 0.08 -17.92 20.11
C ALA A 101 -1.36 -17.88 20.63
N ILE A 102 -2.14 -16.86 20.27
CA ILE A 102 -3.57 -16.76 20.64
C ILE A 102 -4.34 -17.96 20.11
N ASN A 103 -4.13 -18.31 18.84
CA ASN A 103 -4.82 -19.43 18.20
C ASN A 103 -4.43 -20.77 18.84
N VAL A 104 -3.15 -21.00 19.14
CA VAL A 104 -2.69 -22.20 19.86
C VAL A 104 -3.32 -22.29 21.25
N LEU A 105 -3.39 -21.20 22.01
CA LEU A 105 -4.05 -21.18 23.31
C LEU A 105 -5.56 -21.41 23.21
N ALA A 106 -6.19 -21.01 22.11
CA ALA A 106 -7.61 -21.29 21.88
C ALA A 106 -7.89 -22.79 21.69
N LEU A 107 -6.93 -23.58 21.17
CA LEU A 107 -7.07 -25.04 21.10
C LEU A 107 -7.17 -25.68 22.49
N SER A 108 -6.61 -25.04 23.53
CA SER A 108 -6.66 -25.57 24.90
C SER A 108 -8.10 -25.81 25.38
N GLY A 109 -9.06 -24.98 24.98
CA GLY A 109 -10.47 -25.17 25.32
C GLY A 109 -11.11 -26.39 24.66
N ILE A 110 -10.77 -26.66 23.39
CA ILE A 110 -11.26 -27.85 22.66
C ILE A 110 -10.65 -29.11 23.27
N LEU A 111 -9.33 -29.11 23.49
CA LEU A 111 -8.61 -30.23 24.10
C LEU A 111 -9.10 -30.48 25.53
N PHE A 112 -9.41 -29.44 26.29
CA PHE A 112 -10.02 -29.56 27.61
C PHE A 112 -11.34 -30.30 27.56
N SER A 113 -12.25 -29.86 26.70
CA SER A 113 -13.56 -30.52 26.53
C SER A 113 -13.36 -32.00 26.20
N MET A 114 -12.50 -32.31 25.23
CA MET A 114 -12.18 -33.69 24.83
C MET A 114 -11.65 -34.51 26.01
N GLN A 115 -10.67 -34.00 26.75
CA GLN A 115 -10.11 -34.72 27.91
C GLN A 115 -11.12 -34.88 29.05
N VAL A 116 -11.99 -33.89 29.26
CA VAL A 116 -13.01 -33.97 30.30
C VAL A 116 -14.04 -35.05 29.98
N TYR A 117 -14.55 -35.07 28.75
CA TYR A 117 -15.54 -36.06 28.32
C TYR A 117 -14.96 -37.47 28.16
N ASP A 118 -13.78 -37.60 27.56
CA ASP A 118 -13.24 -38.92 27.22
C ASP A 118 -12.54 -39.57 28.42
N ARG A 119 -11.96 -38.76 29.32
CA ARG A 119 -11.08 -39.28 30.39
C ARG A 119 -11.52 -38.93 31.79
N VAL A 120 -11.88 -37.67 32.05
CA VAL A 120 -12.15 -37.22 33.43
C VAL A 120 -13.51 -37.72 33.93
N ILE A 121 -14.55 -37.60 33.12
CA ILE A 121 -15.91 -38.03 33.48
C ILE A 121 -15.95 -39.56 33.70
N PRO A 122 -15.40 -40.40 32.80
CA PRO A 122 -15.41 -41.85 32.99
C PRO A 122 -14.54 -42.30 34.17
N ALA A 123 -13.38 -41.68 34.39
CA ALA A 123 -12.48 -42.05 35.47
C ALA A 123 -12.83 -41.41 36.83
N GLN A 124 -13.83 -40.52 36.88
CA GLN A 124 -14.22 -39.72 38.06
C GLN A 124 -13.03 -39.05 38.79
N SER A 125 -12.00 -38.65 38.04
CA SER A 125 -10.75 -38.14 38.59
C SER A 125 -10.79 -36.63 38.78
N TYR A 126 -11.29 -36.19 39.93
CA TYR A 126 -11.29 -34.77 40.33
C TYR A 126 -9.89 -34.11 40.32
N PRO A 127 -8.80 -34.76 40.76
CA PRO A 127 -7.47 -34.14 40.70
C PRO A 127 -7.06 -33.74 39.28
N THR A 128 -7.33 -34.62 38.30
CA THR A 128 -7.04 -34.35 36.88
C THR A 128 -7.87 -33.19 36.36
N LEU A 129 -9.14 -33.09 36.78
CA LEU A 129 -10.03 -31.99 36.42
C LEU A 129 -9.46 -30.64 36.86
N TYR A 130 -9.04 -30.50 38.12
CA TYR A 130 -8.51 -29.24 38.64
C TYR A 130 -7.23 -28.81 37.91
N VAL A 131 -6.33 -29.76 37.62
CA VAL A 131 -5.10 -29.48 36.86
C VAL A 131 -5.44 -28.98 35.45
N LEU A 132 -6.30 -29.69 34.72
CA LEU A 132 -6.70 -29.30 33.36
C LEU A 132 -7.45 -27.96 33.35
N PHE A 133 -8.38 -27.76 34.29
CA PHE A 133 -9.15 -26.53 34.41
C PHE A 133 -8.24 -25.33 34.70
N SER A 134 -7.31 -25.46 35.65
CA SER A 134 -6.35 -24.39 35.95
C SER A 134 -5.46 -24.04 34.76
N GLY A 135 -5.01 -25.04 33.99
CA GLY A 135 -4.21 -24.84 32.78
C GLY A 135 -4.98 -24.10 31.69
N VAL A 136 -6.25 -24.44 31.47
CA VAL A 136 -7.12 -23.79 30.48
C VAL A 136 -7.50 -22.39 30.90
N LEU A 137 -7.77 -22.19 32.19
CA LEU A 137 -8.05 -20.86 32.74
C LEU A 137 -6.85 -19.94 32.54
N LEU A 138 -5.63 -20.43 32.83
CA LEU A 138 -4.39 -19.70 32.58
C LEU A 138 -4.22 -19.40 31.09
N ALA A 139 -4.41 -20.40 30.22
CA ALA A 139 -4.34 -20.22 28.78
C ALA A 139 -5.35 -19.18 28.26
N ALA A 140 -6.57 -19.16 28.79
CA ALA A 140 -7.61 -18.20 28.45
C ALA A 140 -7.21 -16.77 28.85
N VAL A 141 -6.62 -16.59 30.03
CA VAL A 141 -6.11 -15.28 30.49
C VAL A 141 -4.96 -14.81 29.57
N PHE A 142 -3.99 -15.66 29.27
CA PHE A 142 -2.92 -15.32 28.32
C PHE A 142 -3.45 -14.99 26.93
N ALA A 143 -4.40 -15.78 26.42
CA ALA A 143 -5.02 -15.52 25.13
C ALA A 143 -5.75 -14.17 25.10
N PHE A 144 -6.42 -13.81 26.20
CA PHE A 144 -7.08 -12.52 26.35
C PHE A 144 -6.09 -11.34 26.33
N VAL A 145 -5.02 -11.43 27.13
CA VAL A 145 -3.98 -10.39 27.18
C VAL A 145 -3.29 -10.23 25.82
N LEU A 146 -2.90 -11.34 25.19
CA LEU A 146 -2.29 -11.34 23.86
C LEU A 146 -3.23 -10.76 22.81
N LYS A 147 -4.54 -11.02 22.90
CA LYS A 147 -5.54 -10.45 21.98
C LYS A 147 -5.61 -8.93 22.09
N ILE A 148 -5.56 -8.37 23.31
CA ILE A 148 -5.50 -6.91 23.52
C ILE A 148 -4.22 -6.33 22.95
N MET A 149 -3.06 -6.92 23.29
CA MET A 149 -1.77 -6.47 22.78
C MET A 149 -1.71 -6.51 21.25
N ARG A 150 -2.19 -7.60 20.64
CA ARG A 150 -2.27 -7.73 19.18
C ARG A 150 -3.11 -6.62 18.57
N GLY A 151 -4.27 -6.30 19.15
CA GLY A 151 -5.13 -5.20 18.71
C GLY A 151 -4.38 -3.87 18.65
N HIS A 152 -3.68 -3.50 19.73
CA HIS A 152 -2.87 -2.28 19.77
C HIS A 152 -1.76 -2.26 18.72
N VAL A 153 -1.07 -3.37 18.51
CA VAL A 153 0.00 -3.46 17.50
C VAL A 153 -0.57 -3.34 16.08
N THR A 154 -1.71 -3.98 15.80
CA THR A 154 -2.41 -3.85 14.51
C THR A 154 -2.90 -2.42 14.28
N ASP A 155 -3.41 -1.72 15.28
CA ASP A 155 -3.82 -0.31 15.16
C ASP A 155 -2.64 0.61 14.85
N LEU A 156 -1.50 0.40 15.51
CA LEU A 156 -0.27 1.15 15.25
C LEU A 156 0.27 0.90 13.83
N LEU A 157 0.17 -0.34 13.36
CA LEU A 157 0.50 -0.73 11.98
C LEU A 157 -0.45 -0.11 10.96
N GLY A 158 -1.75 -0.12 11.26
CA GLY A 158 -2.81 0.51 10.48
C GLY A 158 -2.50 1.97 10.25
N LYS A 159 -2.28 2.74 11.32
CA LYS A 159 -1.93 4.18 11.26
C LYS A 159 -0.67 4.49 10.44
N ARG A 160 0.35 3.63 10.49
CA ARG A 160 1.59 3.79 9.70
C ARG A 160 1.41 3.43 8.22
N GLY A 161 0.54 2.48 7.91
CA GLY A 161 0.12 2.19 6.54
C GLY A 161 -0.70 3.35 5.99
N ASP A 162 -1.57 3.90 6.82
CA ASP A 162 -2.47 4.99 6.53
C ASP A 162 -1.71 6.25 6.07
N ILE A 163 -0.75 6.73 6.86
CA ILE A 163 0.07 7.93 6.53
C ILE A 163 0.76 7.79 5.14
N ARG A 164 1.27 6.60 4.80
CA ARG A 164 1.95 6.36 3.52
C ARG A 164 1.00 6.35 2.32
N VAL A 165 -0.23 5.86 2.52
CA VAL A 165 -1.25 5.86 1.47
C VAL A 165 -1.90 7.25 1.38
N SER A 166 -2.03 7.97 2.51
CA SER A 166 -2.53 9.34 2.58
C SER A 166 -1.69 10.28 1.75
N ASP A 167 -0.37 10.30 1.92
CA ASP A 167 0.51 11.15 1.09
C ASP A 167 0.37 10.85 -0.41
N ARG A 168 0.11 9.59 -0.77
CA ARG A 168 -0.02 9.16 -2.18
C ARG A 168 -1.40 9.50 -2.77
N VAL A 169 -2.47 9.31 -2.00
CA VAL A 169 -3.86 9.54 -2.44
C VAL A 169 -4.23 11.02 -2.34
N PHE A 170 -3.83 11.74 -1.28
CA PHE A 170 -3.99 13.19 -1.20
C PHE A 170 -3.22 13.90 -2.32
N GLY A 171 -2.00 13.46 -2.63
CA GLY A 171 -1.25 13.94 -3.79
C GLY A 171 -1.94 13.67 -5.13
N HIS A 172 -2.69 12.57 -5.25
CA HIS A 172 -3.44 12.21 -6.45
C HIS A 172 -4.75 13.02 -6.58
N ALA A 173 -5.50 13.19 -5.48
CA ALA A 173 -6.74 13.98 -5.43
C ALA A 173 -6.48 15.47 -5.69
N LEU A 174 -5.36 16.02 -5.20
CA LEU A 174 -4.90 17.36 -5.53
C LEU A 174 -4.55 17.51 -7.03
N ARG A 175 -4.16 16.44 -7.73
CA ARG A 175 -3.81 16.46 -9.16
C ARG A 175 -4.99 16.26 -10.10
N LEU A 176 -6.02 15.48 -9.73
CA LEU A 176 -7.23 15.32 -10.57
C LEU A 176 -8.04 16.62 -10.70
N LYS A 177 -7.95 17.51 -9.71
CA LYS A 177 -8.78 18.72 -9.65
C LYS A 177 -8.15 19.96 -10.29
N ASN A 178 -6.97 19.83 -10.92
CA ASN A 178 -6.43 20.92 -11.74
C ASN A 178 -7.05 20.98 -13.16
N SER A 179 -8.02 20.12 -13.48
CA SER A 179 -8.74 20.16 -14.77
C SER A 179 -10.24 20.43 -14.70
N ALA A 180 -10.88 20.46 -13.53
CA ALA A 180 -12.23 21.01 -13.37
C ALA A 180 -12.55 21.21 -11.88
N VAL A 181 -12.72 22.47 -11.45
CA VAL A 181 -13.14 22.83 -10.10
C VAL A 181 -14.66 22.66 -9.98
N PRO A 182 -15.22 21.72 -9.20
CA PRO A 182 -16.64 21.71 -8.85
C PRO A 182 -16.89 22.61 -7.64
N ARG A 183 -18.09 23.20 -7.64
CA ARG A 183 -18.56 24.22 -6.69
C ARG A 183 -18.80 23.62 -5.29
N SER A 184 -18.35 24.35 -4.28
CA SER A 184 -18.51 24.13 -2.83
C SER A 184 -17.46 23.27 -2.12
N THR A 185 -16.85 23.87 -1.10
CA THR A 185 -15.81 23.32 -0.23
C THR A 185 -16.35 22.23 0.72
N GLY A 186 -17.66 22.22 0.99
CA GLY A 186 -18.31 21.27 1.91
C GLY A 186 -18.45 19.84 1.39
N SER A 187 -18.82 19.66 0.11
CA SER A 187 -18.92 18.32 -0.50
C SER A 187 -17.56 17.67 -0.77
N PHE A 188 -16.51 18.48 -0.90
CA PHE A 188 -15.13 18.02 -1.07
C PHE A 188 -14.55 17.45 0.23
N ILE A 189 -14.86 18.08 1.38
CA ILE A 189 -14.45 17.58 2.69
C ILE A 189 -15.19 16.27 3.02
N SER A 190 -16.46 16.12 2.64
CA SER A 190 -17.21 14.87 2.85
C SER A 190 -16.68 13.73 1.96
N GLN A 191 -16.42 13.98 0.67
CA GLN A 191 -15.86 12.97 -0.23
C GLN A 191 -14.45 12.51 0.16
N ILE A 192 -13.61 13.41 0.67
CA ILE A 192 -12.29 13.04 1.21
C ILE A 192 -12.44 12.20 2.48
N ARG A 193 -13.35 12.57 3.37
CA ARG A 193 -13.61 11.81 4.60
C ARG A 193 -14.15 10.42 4.31
N GLU A 194 -15.02 10.28 3.31
CA GLU A 194 -15.52 8.99 2.82
C GLU A 194 -14.41 8.13 2.22
N LEU A 195 -13.51 8.71 1.43
CA LEU A 195 -12.34 8.00 0.89
C LEU A 195 -11.35 7.57 1.98
N GLU A 196 -11.14 8.41 3.00
CA GLU A 196 -10.33 8.06 4.17
C GLU A 196 -10.94 6.89 4.95
N GLN A 197 -12.26 6.91 5.15
CA GLN A 197 -12.98 5.87 5.87
C GLN A 197 -12.98 4.53 5.11
N VAL A 198 -13.13 4.56 3.79
CA VAL A 198 -13.02 3.36 2.94
C VAL A 198 -11.58 2.81 2.96
N ARG A 199 -10.57 3.69 2.98
CA ARG A 199 -9.16 3.30 3.05
C ARG A 199 -8.77 2.69 4.40
N GLU A 200 -9.20 3.31 5.49
CA GLU A 200 -8.96 2.82 6.84
C GLU A 200 -9.63 1.45 7.02
N MET A 201 -10.86 1.29 6.51
CA MET A 201 -11.55 0.00 6.50
C MET A 201 -10.82 -1.03 5.64
N MET A 202 -10.40 -0.70 4.42
CA MET A 202 -9.72 -1.64 3.53
C MET A 202 -8.35 -2.07 4.08
N THR A 203 -7.56 -1.13 4.60
CA THR A 203 -6.21 -1.42 5.09
C THR A 203 -6.25 -2.21 6.38
N SER A 204 -7.06 -1.81 7.37
CA SER A 204 -7.18 -2.53 8.65
C SER A 204 -7.85 -3.91 8.50
N THR A 205 -8.91 -3.98 7.70
CA THR A 205 -9.66 -5.24 7.49
C THR A 205 -8.85 -6.22 6.63
N MET A 206 -8.23 -5.78 5.53
CA MET A 206 -7.40 -6.68 4.72
C MET A 206 -6.17 -7.17 5.50
N MET A 207 -5.52 -6.32 6.32
CA MET A 207 -4.39 -6.78 7.12
C MET A 207 -4.80 -7.82 8.15
N THR A 208 -5.96 -7.64 8.78
CA THR A 208 -6.50 -8.63 9.73
C THR A 208 -6.84 -9.94 9.01
N ILE A 209 -7.48 -9.88 7.85
CA ILE A 209 -7.79 -11.07 7.03
C ILE A 209 -6.52 -11.81 6.62
N VAL A 210 -5.50 -11.10 6.11
CA VAL A 210 -4.22 -11.72 5.69
C VAL A 210 -3.50 -12.34 6.88
N ALA A 211 -3.56 -11.70 8.06
CA ALA A 211 -2.99 -12.26 9.27
C ALA A 211 -3.75 -13.50 9.77
N ASP A 212 -5.08 -13.52 9.68
CA ASP A 212 -5.92 -14.59 10.24
C ASP A 212 -6.10 -15.79 9.29
N LEU A 213 -6.06 -15.57 7.96
CA LEU A 213 -6.23 -16.62 6.94
C LEU A 213 -5.31 -17.85 7.09
N PRO A 214 -3.98 -17.73 7.30
CA PRO A 214 -3.13 -18.90 7.51
C PRO A 214 -3.51 -19.68 8.78
N PHE A 215 -4.04 -19.01 9.81
CA PHE A 215 -4.48 -19.68 11.03
C PHE A 215 -5.82 -20.37 10.87
N PHE A 216 -6.72 -19.85 10.04
CA PHE A 216 -7.93 -20.57 9.65
C PHE A 216 -7.58 -21.93 9.02
N LEU A 217 -6.61 -21.96 8.10
CA LEU A 217 -6.13 -23.21 7.50
C LEU A 217 -5.49 -24.14 8.54
N LEU A 218 -4.70 -23.61 9.46
CA LEU A 218 -4.11 -24.39 10.56
C LEU A 218 -5.19 -25.00 11.47
N PHE A 219 -6.22 -24.24 11.84
CA PHE A 219 -7.39 -24.76 12.58
C PHE A 219 -8.11 -25.84 11.81
N GLN A 220 -8.28 -25.66 10.50
CA GLN A 220 -8.90 -26.67 9.64
C GLN A 220 -8.13 -27.98 9.65
N VAL A 221 -6.79 -27.94 9.60
CA VAL A 221 -5.94 -29.14 9.71
C VAL A 221 -6.11 -29.80 11.08
N VAL A 222 -6.10 -29.01 12.17
CA VAL A 222 -6.29 -29.55 13.52
C VAL A 222 -7.67 -30.20 13.67
N LEU A 223 -8.73 -29.55 13.21
CA LEU A 223 -10.08 -30.10 13.24
C LEU A 223 -10.18 -31.39 12.42
N PHE A 224 -9.50 -31.45 11.28
CA PHE A 224 -9.43 -32.66 10.46
C PHE A 224 -8.75 -33.82 11.21
N ILE A 225 -7.69 -33.55 11.96
CA ILE A 225 -7.01 -34.55 12.79
C ILE A 225 -7.91 -35.03 13.95
N VAL A 226 -8.64 -34.12 14.61
CA VAL A 226 -9.54 -34.47 15.72
C VAL A 226 -10.75 -35.26 15.24
N SER A 227 -11.40 -34.81 14.16
CA SER A 227 -12.53 -35.51 13.55
C SER A 227 -12.66 -35.15 12.07
N PRO A 228 -12.26 -36.04 11.15
CA PRO A 228 -12.32 -35.79 9.71
C PRO A 228 -13.73 -35.45 9.23
N TRP A 229 -14.76 -36.13 9.76
CA TRP A 229 -16.14 -35.93 9.34
C TRP A 229 -16.69 -34.56 9.80
N LEU A 230 -16.48 -34.20 11.06
CA LEU A 230 -16.92 -32.90 11.60
C LEU A 230 -16.14 -31.72 11.01
N SER A 231 -14.90 -31.94 10.57
CA SER A 231 -14.06 -30.87 10.01
C SER A 231 -14.65 -30.22 8.76
N TRP A 232 -15.47 -30.92 7.98
CA TRP A 232 -16.11 -30.37 6.77
C TRP A 232 -17.17 -29.31 7.05
N ILE A 233 -17.68 -29.22 8.28
CA ILE A 233 -18.71 -28.24 8.65
C ILE A 233 -18.18 -26.81 8.50
N ALA A 234 -16.97 -26.52 8.99
CA ALA A 234 -16.37 -25.19 8.93
C ALA A 234 -16.17 -24.63 7.49
N PRO A 235 -15.56 -25.35 6.54
CA PRO A 235 -15.38 -24.86 5.17
C PRO A 235 -16.72 -24.77 4.43
N VAL A 236 -17.65 -25.71 4.63
CA VAL A 236 -18.98 -25.63 4.02
C VAL A 236 -19.75 -24.41 4.53
N ALA A 237 -19.74 -24.16 5.84
CA ALA A 237 -20.35 -22.97 6.43
C ALA A 237 -19.70 -21.68 5.91
N THR A 238 -18.37 -21.66 5.77
CA THR A 238 -17.64 -20.52 5.21
C THR A 238 -18.08 -20.23 3.76
N ILE A 239 -18.17 -21.26 2.93
CA ILE A 239 -18.67 -21.12 1.55
C ILE A 239 -20.11 -20.60 1.55
N LEU A 240 -20.99 -21.20 2.36
CA LEU A 240 -22.39 -20.79 2.47
C LEU A 240 -22.56 -19.34 2.93
N MET A 241 -21.65 -18.83 3.76
CA MET A 241 -21.66 -17.45 4.26
C MET A 241 -21.14 -16.44 3.22
N ILE A 242 -20.10 -16.79 2.47
CA ILE A 242 -19.46 -15.89 1.48
C ILE A 242 -20.26 -15.83 0.17
N LEU A 243 -20.80 -16.96 -0.27
CA LEU A 243 -21.41 -17.12 -1.59
C LEU A 243 -22.61 -16.18 -1.83
N PRO A 244 -23.56 -16.00 -0.90
CA PRO A 244 -24.64 -15.01 -1.05
C PRO A 244 -24.11 -13.58 -1.13
N GLY A 245 -23.10 -13.25 -0.31
CA GLY A 245 -22.48 -11.92 -0.31
C GLY A 245 -21.89 -11.55 -1.67
N LEU A 246 -21.15 -12.48 -2.29
CA LEU A 246 -20.58 -12.29 -3.63
C LEU A 246 -21.65 -12.16 -4.72
N LEU A 247 -22.74 -12.93 -4.63
CA LEU A 247 -23.84 -12.87 -5.59
C LEU A 247 -24.63 -11.55 -5.47
N LEU A 248 -24.92 -11.11 -4.25
CA LEU A 248 -25.64 -9.85 -4.02
C LEU A 248 -24.78 -8.63 -4.35
N GLN A 249 -23.47 -8.67 -4.10
CA GLN A 249 -22.56 -7.56 -4.41
C GLN A 249 -22.58 -7.22 -5.90
N ARG A 250 -22.65 -8.23 -6.79
CA ARG A 250 -22.78 -8.01 -8.24
C ARG A 250 -24.10 -7.35 -8.61
N LYS A 251 -25.20 -7.73 -7.94
CA LYS A 251 -26.53 -7.19 -8.21
C LYS A 251 -26.68 -5.75 -7.69
N LEU A 252 -26.12 -5.44 -6.52
CA LEU A 252 -26.10 -4.09 -5.95
C LEU A 252 -25.22 -3.14 -6.77
N ALA A 253 -24.06 -3.60 -7.25
CA ALA A 253 -23.22 -2.82 -8.14
C ALA A 253 -23.90 -2.51 -9.48
N ALA A 254 -24.77 -3.41 -9.97
CA ALA A 254 -25.56 -3.20 -11.18
C ALA A 254 -26.81 -2.31 -10.98
N ALA A 255 -27.32 -2.19 -9.74
CA ALA A 255 -28.49 -1.37 -9.41
C ALA A 255 -28.16 0.09 -9.02
N GLY A 256 -26.87 0.40 -8.85
CA GLY A 256 -26.36 1.74 -8.50
C GLY A 256 -25.78 2.54 -9.68
N GLN A 257 -25.95 2.05 -10.92
CA GLN A 257 -25.78 2.84 -12.16
C GLN A 257 -27.13 3.43 -12.55
#